data_AF-A0AAD1CJL6-F1
#
_entry.id   AF-A0AAD1CJL6-F1
#
_cell.length_a   1.000
_cell.length_b   1.000
_cell.length_c   1.000
_cell.angle_alpha   90.00
_cell.angle_beta   90.00
_cell.angle_gamma   90.00
#
_symmetry.space_group_name_H-M   'P 1'
#
loop_
_entity.id
_entity.type
_entity.pdbx_description
1 polymer ?
#
loop_
_entity_poly.entity_id
_entity_poly.type
_entity_poly.pdbx_seq_one_letter_code
_entity_poly.pdbx_strand_id
1 'polypeptide(L)' 'MTLTMPDKLWPIFRLNPWLINLLYRCAVSAFLSFAKKRGIEIGLFCVVHTFGRQLNWNVHFHLSVTRGGVNLKTKR' A
#
# COMPACT_ATOMS: atom_id res chain seq x y z
N MET A 1 5.66 3.09 -6.30
CA MET A 1 4.34 3.31 -6.90
C MET A 1 3.48 4.14 -5.97
N THR A 2 2.50 4.86 -6.51
CA THR A 2 1.54 5.63 -5.71
C THR A 2 0.13 5.08 -5.94
N LEU A 3 -0.59 4.77 -4.86
CA LEU A 3 -1.98 4.32 -4.89
C LEU A 3 -2.86 5.41 -4.32
N THR A 4 -3.70 6.02 -5.15
CA THR A 4 -4.54 7.16 -4.77
C THR A 4 -6.00 6.74 -4.67
N MET A 5 -6.67 7.11 -3.58
CA MET A 5 -8.11 6.89 -3.46
C MET A 5 -8.90 7.84 -4.35
N PRO A 6 -9.96 7.35 -5.04
CA PRO A 6 -10.92 8.20 -5.72
C PRO A 6 -11.48 9.27 -4.77
N ASP A 7 -11.67 10.47 -5.32
CA ASP A 7 -12.22 11.64 -4.63
C ASP A 7 -13.58 11.37 -3.98
N LYS A 8 -14.44 10.59 -4.63
CA LYS A 8 -15.74 10.16 -4.10
C LYS A 8 -15.65 9.40 -2.78
N LEU A 9 -14.50 8.76 -2.49
CA LEU A 9 -14.30 7.99 -1.25
C LEU A 9 -13.61 8.81 -0.15
N TRP A 10 -13.10 10.01 -0.46
CA TRP A 10 -12.44 10.87 0.53
C TRP A 10 -13.29 11.15 1.78
N PRO A 11 -14.61 11.43 1.68
CA PRO A 11 -15.44 11.67 2.86
C PRO A 11 -15.45 10.48 3.82
N ILE A 12 -15.40 9.25 3.32
CA ILE A 12 -15.39 8.03 4.15
C ILE A 12 -14.16 8.00 5.05
N PHE A 13 -12.98 8.24 4.48
CA PHE A 13 -11.73 8.23 5.25
C PHE A 13 -11.57 9.46 6.15
N ARG A 14 -12.14 10.61 5.75
CA ARG A 14 -12.14 11.83 6.57
C ARG A 14 -13.00 11.66 7.82
N LEU A 15 -14.19 11.08 7.67
CA LEU A 15 -15.12 10.83 8.78
C LEU A 15 -14.70 9.61 9.63
N ASN A 16 -13.94 8.68 9.05
CA ASN A 16 -13.52 7.44 9.71
C ASN A 16 -11.99 7.20 9.52
N PRO A 17 -11.11 7.98 10.19
CA PRO A 17 -9.67 7.91 9.96
C PRO A 17 -9.05 6.53 10.23
N TRP A 18 -9.66 5.70 11.09
CA TRP A 18 -9.17 4.34 11.36
C TRP A 18 -9.22 3.44 10.11
N LEU A 19 -10.11 3.73 9.14
CA LEU A 19 -10.19 2.98 7.88
C LEU A 19 -8.94 3.15 7.02
N ILE A 20 -8.14 4.19 7.25
CA ILE A 20 -6.85 4.39 6.57
C ILE A 20 -5.88 3.26 6.94
N ASN A 21 -5.89 2.81 8.19
CA ASN A 21 -5.07 1.66 8.62
C ASN A 21 -5.55 0.34 7.97
N LEU A 22 -6.86 0.17 7.84
CA LEU A 22 -7.42 -0.98 7.11
C LEU A 22 -6.96 -0.97 5.65
N LEU A 23 -7.03 0.19 5.00
CA LEU A 23 -6.63 0.37 3.62
C LEU A 23 -5.14 0.12 3.40
N TYR A 24 -4.29 0.61 4.31
CA TYR A 24 -2.85 0.29 4.35
C TYR A 24 -2.62 -1.23 4.41
N ARG A 25 -3.29 -1.92 5.35
CA ARG A 25 -3.18 -3.38 5.50
C ARG A 25 -3.62 -4.10 4.24
N CYS A 26 -4.72 -3.69 3.61
CA CYS A 26 -5.19 -4.27 2.35
C CYS A 26 -4.13 -4.14 1.24
N ALA A 27 -3.53 -2.97 1.08
CA ALA A 27 -2.48 -2.75 0.07
C ALA A 27 -1.28 -3.66 0.32
N VAL A 28 -0.73 -3.68 1.55
CA VAL A 28 0.40 -4.54 1.92
C VAL A 28 0.07 -6.03 1.72
N SER A 29 -1.09 -6.48 2.19
CA SER A 29 -1.52 -7.87 2.07
C SER A 29 -1.68 -8.32 0.62
N ALA A 30 -2.10 -7.45 -0.29
CA ALA A 30 -2.19 -7.77 -1.71
C ALA A 30 -0.81 -8.11 -2.31
N PHE A 31 0.21 -7.29 -2.03
CA PHE A 31 1.58 -7.51 -2.52
C PHE A 31 2.24 -8.74 -1.87
N LEU A 32 2.10 -8.91 -0.55
CA LEU A 32 2.63 -10.09 0.13
C LEU A 32 1.96 -11.37 -0.37
N SER A 33 0.65 -11.34 -0.63
CA SER A 33 -0.07 -12.47 -1.21
C SER A 33 0.41 -12.78 -2.63
N PHE A 34 0.69 -11.75 -3.43
CA PHE A 34 1.27 -11.92 -4.76
C PHE A 34 2.66 -12.57 -4.70
N ALA A 35 3.55 -12.09 -3.83
CA ALA A 35 4.89 -12.63 -3.63
C ALA A 35 4.85 -14.09 -3.15
N LYS A 36 3.97 -14.39 -2.18
CA LYS A 36 3.74 -15.76 -1.68
C LYS A 36 3.32 -16.72 -2.79
N LYS A 37 2.39 -16.31 -3.66
CA LYS A 37 1.95 -17.13 -4.82
C LYS A 37 3.10 -17.41 -5.80
N ARG A 38 4.11 -16.54 -5.84
CA ARG A 38 5.31 -16.68 -6.66
C ARG A 38 6.47 -17.40 -5.94
N GLY A 39 6.29 -17.76 -4.67
CA GLY A 39 7.33 -18.44 -3.88
C GLY A 39 8.54 -17.56 -3.55
N ILE A 40 8.37 -16.24 -3.58
CA ILE A 40 9.43 -15.27 -3.30
C ILE A 40 9.09 -14.42 -2.08
N GLU A 41 10.12 -13.97 -1.38
CA GLU A 41 10.04 -12.95 -0.35
C GLU A 41 10.47 -11.60 -0.93
N ILE A 42 9.67 -10.55 -0.70
CA ILE A 42 9.95 -9.21 -1.22
C ILE A 42 10.16 -8.24 -0.07
N GLY A 43 11.02 -7.23 -0.27
CA GLY A 43 11.03 -6.06 0.58
C GLY A 43 9.88 -5.13 0.18
N LEU A 44 9.15 -4.62 1.17
CA LEU A 44 8.02 -3.71 0.97
C LEU A 44 8.09 -2.58 1.99
N PHE A 45 7.97 -1.34 1.50
CA PHE A 45 7.85 -0.14 2.30
C PHE A 45 6.62 0.63 1.84
N CYS A 46 5.78 1.05 2.78
CA CYS A 46 4.55 1.78 2.44
C CYS A 46 4.36 2.97 3.40
N VAL A 47 4.15 4.15 2.81
CA VAL A 47 3.88 5.41 3.52
C VAL A 47 2.49 5.87 3.14
N VAL A 48 1.75 6.39 4.12
CA VAL A 48 0.44 6.98 3.91
C VAL A 48 0.50 8.49 4.01
N HIS A 49 -0.21 9.17 3.11
CA HIS A 49 -0.48 10.60 3.19
C HIS A 49 -1.99 10.84 3.08
N THR A 50 -2.47 11.81 3.86
CA THR A 50 -3.88 12.20 3.91
C THR A 50 -4.18 13.45 3.08
N PHE A 51 -3.16 14.25 2.78
CA PHE A 51 -3.29 15.50 2.04
C PHE A 51 -2.42 15.50 0.80
N GLY A 52 -2.93 16.12 -0.27
CA GLY A 52 -2.17 16.40 -1.48
C GLY A 52 -1.32 17.65 -1.34
N ARG A 53 -0.57 17.98 -2.40
CA ARG A 53 0.27 19.19 -2.48
C ARG A 53 -0.51 20.49 -2.24
N GLN A 54 -1.78 20.54 -2.66
CA GLN A 54 -2.65 21.70 -2.49
C GLN A 54 -3.38 21.71 -1.14
N LEU A 55 -3.02 20.83 -0.20
CA LEU A 55 -3.68 20.65 1.11
C LEU A 55 -5.16 20.26 1.00
N ASN A 56 -5.60 19.78 -0.16
CA ASN A 56 -6.87 19.09 -0.30
C ASN A 56 -6.75 17.68 0.29
N TRP A 57 -7.85 17.18 0.86
CA TRP A 57 -7.93 15.80 1.31
C TRP A 57 -7.65 14.90 0.11
N ASN A 58 -6.66 14.03 0.22
CA ASN A 58 -6.24 13.15 -0.87
C ASN A 58 -5.49 11.99 -0.24
N VAL A 59 -6.23 10.96 0.16
CA VAL A 59 -5.64 9.77 0.78
C VAL A 59 -4.90 8.98 -0.30
N HIS A 60 -3.60 8.85 -0.14
CA HIS A 60 -2.76 8.07 -1.04
C HIS A 60 -1.62 7.38 -0.30
N PHE A 61 -1.10 6.32 -0.92
CA PHE A 61 0.00 5.53 -0.41
C PHE A 61 1.18 5.56 -1.36
N HIS A 62 2.38 5.85 -0.85
CA HIS A 62 3.62 5.55 -1.56
C HIS A 62 4.10 4.18 -1.14
N LEU A 63 4.02 3.23 -2.07
CA LEU A 63 4.44 1.86 -1.86
C LEU A 63 5.68 1.59 -2.72
N SER A 64 6.78 1.24 -2.08
CA SER A 64 7.99 0.76 -2.73
C SER A 64 8.12 -0.74 -2.48
N VAL A 65 8.43 -1.47 -3.54
CA VAL A 65 8.69 -2.91 -3.49
C VAL A 65 10.02 -3.18 -4.17
N THR A 66 10.75 -4.15 -3.65
CA THR A 66 12.00 -4.60 -4.28
C THR A 66 11.72 -5.11 -5.69
N ARG A 67 12.62 -4.81 -6.64
CA ARG A 67 12.47 -5.25 -8.04
C ARG A 67 12.45 -6.77 -8.19
N GLY A 68 13.09 -7.47 -7.26
CA GLY A 68 13.09 -8.92 -7.15
C GLY A 68 12.75 -9.37 -5.74
N GLY A 69 12.92 -10.65 -5.47
CA GLY A 69 12.70 -11.24 -4.16
C GLY A 69 13.52 -12.51 -3.98
N VAL A 70 13.71 -12.92 -2.73
CA VAL A 70 14.46 -14.14 -2.39
C VAL A 70 13.54 -15.34 -2.61
N ASN A 71 13.98 -16.29 -3.44
CA ASN A 71 13.27 -17.54 -3.61
C ASN A 71 13.37 -18.36 -2.33
N LEU A 72 12.22 -18.73 -1.76
CA LEU A 72 12.17 -19.39 -0.47
C LEU A 72 12.74 -20.81 -0.48
N LYS A 73 12.76 -21.48 -1.65
CA LYS A 73 13.32 -22.82 -1.82
C LYS A 73 14.83 -22.80 -1.98
N THR A 74 15.34 -21.90 -2.82
CA THR A 74 16.77 -21.86 -3.15
C THR A 74 17.56 -20.90 -2.27
N LYS A 75 16.89 -20.03 -1.52
CA LYS A 75 17.47 -18.95 -0.70
C LYS A 75 18.40 -18.04 -1.52
N ARG A 76 18.05 -17.81 -2.78
CA ARG A 76 18.75 -16.96 -3.76
C ARG A 76 17.81 -15.91 -4.31
#